data_AF-A0A964ZP84-F1
#
_entry.id   AF-A0A964ZP84-F1
#
_cell.length_a   1.000
_cell.length_b   1.000
_cell.length_c   1.000
_cell.angle_alpha   90.00
_cell.angle_beta   90.00
_cell.angle_gamma   90.00
#
_symmetry.space_group_name_H-M   'P 1'
#
loop_
_entity.id
_entity.type
_entity.pdbx_description
1 polymer ?
#
loop_
_entity_poly.entity_id
_entity_poly.type
_entity_poly.pdbx_seq_one_letter_code
_entity_poly.pdbx_strand_id
1 'polypeptide(L)' 'LGIRVTQLAMGLPVGGDLEYADEVTLGRALVGRREVADEPR' A
#
# COMPACT_ATOMS: atom_id res chain seq x y z
N LEU A 1 14.45 14.83 21.85
CA LEU A 1 13.11 14.98 21.24
C LEU A 1 12.75 13.63 20.62
N GLY A 2 11.95 12.81 21.31
CA GLY A 2 11.70 11.40 20.97
C GLY A 2 10.33 11.16 20.33
N ILE A 3 9.98 11.95 19.31
CA ILE A 3 8.68 11.81 18.63
C ILE A 3 8.86 10.89 17.42
N ARG A 4 8.05 9.82 17.34
CA ARG A 4 7.99 8.96 16.17
C ARG A 4 7.14 9.62 15.10
N VAL A 5 7.75 9.91 13.96
CA VAL A 5 7.05 10.43 12.77
C VAL A 5 6.82 9.28 11.80
N THR A 6 5.61 9.20 11.24
CA THR A 6 5.23 8.18 10.24
C THR A 6 4.52 8.83 9.06
N GLN A 7 4.63 8.22 7.89
CA GLN A 7 3.90 8.63 6.68
C GLN A 7 2.71 7.70 6.44
N LEU A 8 1.65 8.23 5.81
CA LEU A 8 0.56 7.40 5.31
C LEU A 8 1.06 6.40 4.25
N ALA A 9 0.39 5.25 4.19
CA ALA A 9 0.65 4.27 3.15
C ALA A 9 0.34 4.86 1.78
N MET A 10 1.14 4.48 0.78
CA MET A 10 0.88 4.78 -0.63
C MET A 10 0.59 3.49 -1.36
N GLY A 11 -0.45 3.48 -2.19
CA GLY A 11 -0.82 2.32 -2.97
C GLY A 11 -2.18 2.50 -3.61
N LEU A 12 -2.77 1.37 -4.03
CA LEU A 12 -4.07 1.35 -4.69
C LEU A 12 -5.22 1.63 -3.71
N PRO A 13 -6.25 2.39 -4.13
CA PRO A 13 -7.47 2.55 -3.34
C PRO A 13 -8.27 1.26 -3.29
N VAL A 14 -9.07 1.09 -2.23
CA VAL A 14 -10.04 0.00 -2.14
C VAL A 14 -11.07 0.13 -3.27
N GLY A 15 -11.32 -0.95 -3.99
CA GLY A 15 -12.27 -0.99 -5.09
C GLY A 15 -11.78 -0.36 -6.40
N GLY A 16 -10.48 -0.03 -6.50
CA GLY A 16 -9.86 0.38 -7.78
C GLY A 16 -9.29 -0.80 -8.54
N ASP A 17 -9.47 -0.81 -9.87
CA ASP A 17 -8.88 -1.82 -10.74
C ASP A 17 -7.47 -1.43 -11.21
N LEU A 18 -6.62 -2.43 -11.44
CA LEU A 18 -5.23 -2.22 -11.86
C LEU A 18 -5.10 -1.53 -13.22
N GLU A 19 -6.08 -1.76 -14.11
CA GLU A 19 -6.10 -1.26 -15.48
C GLU A 19 -6.21 0.27 -15.57
N TYR A 20 -6.71 0.90 -14.49
CA TYR A 20 -6.89 2.34 -14.40
C TYR A 20 -5.88 3.03 -13.47
N ALA A 21 -5.00 2.25 -12.84
CA ALA A 21 -3.98 2.79 -11.97
C ALA A 21 -2.77 3.29 -12.77
N ASP A 22 -2.22 4.43 -12.36
CA ASP A 22 -0.97 4.90 -12.92
C ASP A 22 0.23 4.04 -12.46
N GLU A 23 1.27 4.00 -13.28
CA GLU A 23 2.46 3.17 -13.03
C GLU A 23 3.18 3.53 -11.73
N VAL A 24 3.13 4.80 -11.31
CA VAL A 24 3.79 5.25 -10.08
C VAL A 24 3.05 4.72 -8.86
N THR A 25 1.72 4.73 -8.87
CA THR A 25 0.88 4.12 -7.84
C THR A 25 1.11 2.62 -7.74
N LEU A 26 1.15 1.92 -8.88
CA LEU A 26 1.45 0.49 -8.92
C LEU A 26 2.85 0.18 -8.36
N GLY A 27 3.87 0.94 -8.80
CA GLY A 27 5.24 0.77 -8.30
C GLY A 27 5.33 0.98 -6.79
N ARG A 28 4.67 2.01 -6.25
CA ARG A 28 4.62 2.27 -4.80
C ARG A 28 3.90 1.17 -4.04
N ALA A 29 2.77 0.68 -4.56
CA ALA A 29 2.02 -0.43 -3.96
C ALA A 29 2.86 -1.72 -3.91
N LEU A 30 3.60 -2.03 -4.97
CA LEU A 30 4.42 -3.23 -5.08
C LEU A 30 5.63 -3.20 -4.15
N VAL A 31 6.28 -2.04 -3.99
CA VAL A 31 7.39 -1.85 -3.04
C VAL A 31 6.88 -1.90 -1.60
N GLY A 32 5.73 -1.31 -1.33
CA GLY A 32 5.09 -1.28 -0.01
C GLY A 32 4.25 -2.52 0.33
N ARG A 33 4.26 -3.56 -0.52
CA ARG A 33 3.42 -4.76 -0.32
C ARG A 33 3.83 -5.47 0.97
N ARG A 34 2.85 -6.01 1.68
CA ARG A 34 3.04 -6.79 2.89
C ARG A 34 2.54 -8.20 2.65
N GLU A 35 3.21 -9.17 3.26
CA GLU A 35 2.73 -10.55 3.27
C GLU A 35 1.36 -10.61 3.94
N VAL A 36 0.46 -11.39 3.35
CA VAL A 36 -0.82 -11.70 3.97
C VAL A 36 -0.54 -12.84 4.94
N ALA A 37 -0.63 -12.56 6.24
CA ALA A 37 -0.74 -13.64 7.22
C ALA A 37 -2.11 -14.29 6.98
N ASP A 38 -2.10 -15.50 6.43
CA ASP A 38 -3.30 -16.30 6.20
C ASP A 38 -3.81 -16.79 7.56
N GLU A 39 -4.56 -15.93 8.25
CA GLU A 39 -5.30 -16.30 9.44
C GLU A 39 -6.75 -15.85 9.28
N PRO A 40 -7.72 -16.79 9.25
CA PRO A 40 -9.12 -16.44 9.30
C PRO A 40 -9.41 -15.89 10.70
N ARG A 41 -9.73 -14.61 10.78
CA ARG A 41 -10.42 -14.02 11.95
C ARG A 41 -11.79 -13.54 11.52
#